data_AF-A0A7X9BVC0-F1
#
_entry.id   AF-A0A7X9BVC0-F1
#
_cell.length_a   1.000
_cell.length_b   1.000
_cell.length_c   1.000
_cell.angle_alpha   90.00
_cell.angle_beta   90.00
_cell.angle_gamma   90.00
#
_symmetry.space_group_name_H-M   'P 1'
#
loop_
_entity.id
_entity.type
_entity.pdbx_description
1 polymer ?
#
loop_
_entity_poly.entity_id
_entity_poly.type
_entity_poly.pdbx_seq_one_letter_code
_entity_poly.pdbx_strand_id
1 'polypeptide(L)'
;SAKKTSEKNKWQLTDSLKEKIVELAKKDAKNNIYMGNEFMNLRKAEVAKVAPNRAALIGKFNQSMSSGNMGDMKEIQEADKRWLCILFGIPYEAEYQGEGTGSALHIYNEEGEEVLTYTQGVGWHEKETKAETGVHSALKSVYYEAYHDARKALNTGTNVEFTNENVVVQSNFDMKA
;
A
#
# COMPACT_ATOMS: atom_id res chain seq x y z
N SER A 1 -32.01 7.28 -11.23
CA SER A 1 -31.75 7.98 -9.96
C SER A 1 -30.36 8.58 -9.96
N ALA A 2 -30.25 9.80 -9.47
CA ALA A 2 -29.06 10.64 -9.53
C ALA A 2 -27.80 9.94 -9.02
N LYS A 3 -26.73 9.99 -9.85
CA LYS A 3 -25.35 9.78 -9.44
C LYS A 3 -25.06 10.67 -8.22
N LYS A 4 -25.01 10.07 -7.04
CA LYS A 4 -24.38 10.73 -5.89
C LYS A 4 -22.92 10.28 -5.91
N THR A 5 -22.13 10.84 -6.83
CA THR A 5 -20.67 10.82 -6.70
C THR A 5 -20.36 11.51 -5.39
N SER A 6 -20.16 10.73 -4.33
CA SER A 6 -19.73 11.29 -3.07
C SER A 6 -18.36 11.90 -3.34
N GLU A 7 -18.26 13.23 -3.27
CA GLU A 7 -17.01 13.97 -3.14
C GLU A 7 -16.39 13.67 -1.77
N LYS A 8 -16.18 12.37 -1.46
CA LYS A 8 -15.37 11.94 -0.33
C LYS A 8 -13.95 12.34 -0.67
N ASN A 9 -13.36 13.20 0.17
CA ASN A 9 -11.97 13.63 0.14
C ASN A 9 -11.06 12.55 -0.43
N LYS A 10 -10.68 12.68 -1.72
CA LYS A 10 -9.68 11.80 -2.32
C LYS A 10 -8.37 12.07 -1.60
N TRP A 11 -7.67 11.00 -1.22
CA TRP A 11 -6.37 11.13 -0.59
C TRP A 11 -5.43 11.96 -1.47
N GLN A 12 -4.65 12.83 -0.83
CA GLN A 12 -3.68 13.68 -1.49
C GLN A 12 -2.37 13.70 -0.70
N LEU A 13 -1.27 13.73 -1.43
CA LEU A 13 0.06 13.91 -0.87
C LEU A 13 0.28 15.39 -0.52
N THR A 14 -0.10 15.77 0.70
CA THR A 14 0.07 17.13 1.22
C THR A 14 1.54 17.49 1.43
N ASP A 15 1.87 18.77 1.44
CA ASP A 15 3.25 19.21 1.63
C ASP A 15 3.80 18.83 3.01
N SER A 16 2.98 18.94 4.07
CA SER A 16 3.35 18.46 5.41
C SER A 16 3.67 16.96 5.43
N LEU A 17 2.93 16.14 4.66
CA LEU A 17 3.21 14.71 4.55
C LEU A 17 4.52 14.46 3.79
N LYS A 18 4.80 15.21 2.71
CA LYS A 18 6.08 15.14 1.99
C LYS A 18 7.25 15.48 2.89
N GLU A 19 7.17 16.59 3.63
CA GLU A 19 8.19 17.03 4.57
C GLU A 19 8.51 15.92 5.58
N LYS A 20 7.47 15.33 6.18
CA LYS A 20 7.62 14.20 7.11
C LYS A 20 8.32 12.99 6.47
N ILE A 21 7.98 12.64 5.23
CA ILE A 21 8.64 11.54 4.51
C ILE A 21 10.12 11.86 4.26
N VAL A 22 10.44 13.09 3.87
CA VAL A 22 11.81 13.56 3.64
C VAL A 22 12.64 13.49 4.91
N GLU A 23 12.09 13.92 6.05
CA GLU A 23 12.75 13.81 7.36
C GLU A 23 13.07 12.37 7.72
N LEU A 24 12.10 11.47 7.57
CA LEU A 24 12.27 10.04 7.82
C LEU A 24 13.34 9.44 6.89
N ALA A 25 13.31 9.76 5.60
CA ALA A 25 14.27 9.27 4.62
C ALA A 25 15.70 9.73 4.94
N LYS A 26 15.90 10.98 5.36
CA LYS A 26 17.20 11.51 5.78
C LYS A 26 17.72 10.83 7.05
N LYS A 27 16.84 10.62 8.04
CA LYS A 27 17.16 9.90 9.28
C LYS A 27 17.59 8.46 8.98
N ASP A 28 16.83 7.77 8.15
CA ASP A 28 17.09 6.41 7.70
C ASP A 28 18.41 6.31 6.92
N ALA A 29 18.67 7.24 5.98
CA ALA A 29 19.90 7.32 5.20
C ALA A 29 21.16 7.49 6.06
N LYS A 30 21.09 8.32 7.10
CA LYS A 30 22.18 8.52 8.08
C LYS A 30 22.52 7.23 8.81
N ASN A 31 21.50 6.41 9.09
CA ASN A 31 21.66 5.12 9.78
C ASN A 31 21.89 3.94 8.83
N ASN A 32 21.99 4.18 7.52
CA ASN A 32 22.10 3.14 6.48
C ASN A 32 20.95 2.12 6.51
N ILE A 33 19.75 2.56 6.90
CA ILE A 33 18.52 1.76 6.91
C ILE A 33 17.70 2.19 5.70
N TYR A 34 17.24 1.29 4.84
CA TYR A 34 16.33 1.65 3.74
C TYR A 34 14.89 1.25 4.10
N MET A 35 13.97 2.21 4.01
CA MET A 35 12.57 2.10 4.43
C MET A 35 12.42 1.65 5.89
N GLY A 36 12.90 2.47 6.82
CA GLY A 36 12.83 2.21 8.25
C GLY A 36 11.41 2.05 8.79
N ASN A 37 11.32 1.50 10.00
CA ASN A 37 10.04 1.15 10.63
C ASN A 37 9.08 2.35 10.77
N GLU A 38 9.61 3.55 11.04
CA GLU A 38 8.80 4.77 11.14
C GLU A 38 8.15 5.14 9.81
N PHE A 39 8.88 5.03 8.70
CA PHE A 39 8.31 5.24 7.36
C PHE A 39 7.30 4.15 7.01
N MET A 40 7.58 2.88 7.35
CA MET A 40 6.66 1.76 7.09
C MET A 40 5.34 1.91 7.87
N ASN A 41 5.40 2.39 9.11
CA ASN A 41 4.22 2.69 9.91
C ASN A 41 3.42 3.86 9.35
N LEU A 42 4.10 4.95 8.93
CA LEU A 42 3.46 6.07 8.23
C LEU A 42 2.75 5.57 6.96
N ARG A 43 3.44 4.77 6.14
CA ARG A 43 2.89 4.20 4.91
C ARG A 43 1.64 3.37 5.18
N LYS A 44 1.68 2.49 6.18
CA LYS A 44 0.51 1.68 6.59
C LYS A 44 -0.67 2.56 7.03
N ALA A 45 -0.41 3.61 7.81
CA ALA A 45 -1.44 4.52 8.30
C ALA A 45 -2.09 5.33 7.17
N GLU A 46 -1.32 5.82 6.21
CA GLU A 46 -1.85 6.58 5.07
C GLU A 46 -2.67 5.69 4.13
N VAL A 47 -2.21 4.46 3.87
CA VAL A 47 -2.94 3.48 3.03
C VAL A 47 -4.26 3.08 3.68
N ALA A 48 -4.30 2.91 5.00
CA ALA A 48 -5.52 2.58 5.74
C ALA A 48 -6.63 3.65 5.60
N LYS A 49 -6.30 4.90 5.23
CA LYS A 49 -7.31 5.97 5.00
C LYS A 49 -8.10 5.77 3.72
N VAL A 50 -7.53 5.06 2.73
CA VAL A 50 -8.16 4.76 1.44
C VAL A 50 -8.58 3.30 1.30
N ALA A 51 -8.11 2.43 2.20
CA ALA A 51 -8.41 1.02 2.18
C ALA A 51 -9.91 0.73 2.44
N PRO A 52 -10.51 -0.23 1.72
CA PRO A 52 -11.82 -0.78 2.08
C PRO A 52 -11.82 -1.36 3.49
N ASN A 53 -12.95 -1.26 4.21
CA ASN A 53 -13.11 -1.91 5.52
C ASN A 53 -13.38 -3.42 5.36
N ARG A 54 -12.35 -4.17 4.95
CA ARG A 54 -12.42 -5.62 4.68
C ARG A 54 -12.82 -6.41 5.93
N ALA A 55 -12.38 -6.00 7.12
CA ALA A 55 -12.75 -6.64 8.37
C ALA A 55 -14.28 -6.59 8.61
N ALA A 56 -14.92 -5.44 8.32
CA ALA A 56 -16.37 -5.33 8.41
C ALA A 56 -17.09 -6.18 7.35
N LEU A 57 -16.54 -6.27 6.13
CA LEU A 57 -17.07 -7.17 5.08
C LEU A 57 -17.05 -8.63 5.54
N ILE A 58 -15.90 -9.09 6.04
CA ILE A 58 -15.72 -10.46 6.56
C ILE A 58 -16.66 -10.72 7.74
N GLY A 59 -16.74 -9.79 8.70
CA GLY A 59 -17.61 -9.93 9.87
C GLY A 59 -19.09 -10.05 9.49
N LYS A 60 -19.57 -9.21 8.58
CA LYS A 60 -20.95 -9.26 8.06
C LYS A 60 -21.21 -10.56 7.31
N PHE A 61 -20.28 -11.00 6.46
CA PHE A 61 -20.37 -12.28 5.77
C PHE A 61 -20.50 -13.44 6.77
N ASN A 62 -19.59 -13.54 7.74
CA ASN A 62 -19.62 -14.59 8.76
C ASN A 62 -20.90 -14.56 9.60
N GLN A 63 -21.42 -13.36 9.93
CA GLN A 63 -22.68 -13.20 10.64
C GLN A 63 -23.86 -13.78 9.84
N SER A 64 -23.91 -13.50 8.53
CA SER A 64 -25.00 -14.02 7.69
C SER A 64 -24.88 -15.51 7.42
N MET A 65 -23.67 -16.07 7.56
CA MET A 65 -23.40 -17.51 7.47
C MET A 65 -23.55 -18.26 8.82
N SER A 66 -23.99 -17.59 9.89
CA SER A 66 -24.04 -18.14 11.26
C SER A 66 -25.12 -19.21 11.51
N SER A 67 -25.93 -19.59 10.52
CA SER A 67 -26.79 -20.78 10.55
C SER A 67 -26.00 -22.09 10.43
N GLY A 68 -24.71 -22.04 10.07
CA GLY A 68 -23.85 -23.23 10.02
C GLY A 68 -24.26 -24.28 8.98
N ASN A 69 -25.12 -23.92 8.02
CA ASN A 69 -25.68 -24.87 7.06
C ASN A 69 -25.06 -24.66 5.68
N MET A 70 -24.46 -25.72 5.10
CA MET A 70 -23.91 -25.73 3.73
C MET A 70 -24.98 -25.47 2.63
N GLY A 71 -26.27 -25.53 2.97
CA GLY A 71 -27.39 -25.20 2.09
C GLY A 71 -27.45 -23.71 1.71
N ASP A 72 -26.98 -22.83 2.59
CA ASP A 72 -27.05 -21.38 2.39
C ASP A 72 -26.12 -20.93 1.24
N MET A 73 -25.05 -21.69 0.97
CA MET A 73 -24.12 -21.43 -0.13
C MET A 73 -24.75 -21.75 -1.50
N LYS A 74 -25.69 -22.70 -1.58
CA LYS A 74 -26.50 -22.97 -2.77
C LYS A 74 -27.57 -21.91 -2.98
N GLU A 75 -28.23 -21.45 -1.91
CA GLU A 75 -29.17 -20.32 -2.00
C GLU A 75 -28.46 -19.03 -2.41
N ILE A 76 -27.19 -18.83 -2.04
CA ILE A 76 -26.34 -17.73 -2.52
C ILE A 76 -25.95 -17.90 -4.00
N GLN A 77 -25.74 -19.12 -4.49
CA GLN A 77 -25.53 -19.37 -5.93
C GLN A 77 -26.79 -19.06 -6.75
N GLU A 78 -27.96 -19.36 -6.21
CA GLU A 78 -29.26 -19.20 -6.86
C GLU A 78 -29.82 -17.77 -6.72
N ALA A 79 -29.49 -17.07 -5.63
CA ALA A 79 -29.83 -15.68 -5.43
C ALA A 79 -28.91 -14.79 -6.29
N ASP A 80 -29.52 -14.03 -7.19
CA ASP A 80 -28.87 -13.07 -8.09
C ASP A 80 -27.76 -12.28 -7.38
N LYS A 81 -26.63 -11.97 -8.06
CA LYS A 81 -25.41 -11.30 -7.52
C LYS A 81 -25.73 -10.06 -6.66
N ARG A 82 -26.87 -9.43 -6.92
CA ARG A 82 -27.47 -8.27 -6.24
C ARG A 82 -28.04 -8.55 -4.83
N TRP A 83 -28.49 -9.77 -4.54
CA TRP A 83 -29.12 -10.15 -3.26
C TRP A 83 -28.12 -10.22 -2.13
N LEU A 84 -26.90 -10.68 -2.37
CA LEU A 84 -25.80 -10.60 -1.40
C LEU A 84 -25.59 -9.14 -0.97
N CYS A 85 -25.48 -8.22 -1.91
CA CYS A 85 -25.30 -6.78 -1.65
C CYS A 85 -26.44 -6.18 -0.81
N ILE A 86 -27.69 -6.58 -1.10
CA ILE A 86 -28.91 -6.15 -0.41
C ILE A 86 -28.95 -6.67 1.04
N LEU A 87 -28.58 -7.94 1.26
CA LEU A 87 -28.56 -8.56 2.59
C LEU A 87 -27.55 -7.89 3.54
N PHE A 88 -26.41 -7.44 3.02
CA PHE A 88 -25.35 -6.86 3.85
C PHE A 88 -25.43 -5.33 4.03
N GLY A 89 -26.27 -4.63 3.26
CA GLY A 89 -26.42 -3.18 3.33
C GLY A 89 -25.11 -2.42 3.05
N ILE A 90 -24.27 -2.96 2.17
CA ILE A 90 -22.95 -2.41 1.80
C ILE A 90 -22.94 -2.20 0.29
N PRO A 91 -22.45 -1.07 -0.23
CA PRO A 91 -22.41 -0.81 -1.68
C PRO A 91 -21.27 -1.57 -2.37
N TYR A 92 -21.26 -2.89 -2.25
CA TYR A 92 -20.27 -3.78 -2.88
C TYR A 92 -21.02 -4.81 -3.70
N GLU A 93 -20.47 -5.21 -4.84
CA GLU A 93 -20.97 -6.31 -5.67
C GLU A 93 -20.28 -7.62 -5.29
N ALA A 94 -20.99 -8.75 -5.39
CA ALA A 94 -20.42 -10.05 -5.09
C ALA A 94 -20.69 -11.03 -6.24
N GLU A 95 -19.67 -11.79 -6.63
CA GLU A 95 -19.74 -12.78 -7.69
C GLU A 95 -19.18 -14.11 -7.22
N TYR A 96 -19.95 -15.16 -7.44
CA TYR A 96 -19.55 -16.53 -7.16
C TYR A 96 -19.04 -17.19 -8.44
N GLN A 97 -17.89 -17.88 -8.36
CA GLN A 97 -17.27 -18.59 -9.48
C GLN A 97 -16.91 -20.04 -9.11
N GLY A 98 -17.30 -20.98 -9.99
CA GLY A 98 -16.92 -22.40 -9.93
C GLY A 98 -17.84 -23.30 -9.09
N GLU A 99 -17.74 -24.62 -9.29
CA GLU A 99 -18.45 -25.64 -8.50
C GLU A 99 -17.43 -26.57 -7.81
N GLY A 100 -17.68 -26.94 -6.56
CA GLY A 100 -16.81 -27.85 -5.79
C GLY A 100 -15.54 -27.19 -5.24
N THR A 101 -14.50 -28.00 -4.99
CA THR A 101 -13.23 -27.56 -4.39
C THR A 101 -12.53 -26.53 -5.29
N GLY A 102 -12.23 -25.34 -4.74
CA GLY A 102 -11.67 -24.22 -5.50
C GLY A 102 -12.71 -23.19 -5.97
N SER A 103 -13.98 -23.37 -5.60
CA SER A 103 -14.97 -22.31 -5.70
C SER A 103 -14.56 -21.05 -4.94
N ALA A 104 -14.90 -19.89 -5.50
CA ALA A 104 -14.51 -18.59 -4.95
C ALA A 104 -15.67 -17.58 -4.97
N LEU A 105 -15.75 -16.80 -3.90
CA LEU A 105 -16.60 -15.61 -3.80
C LEU A 105 -15.71 -14.39 -3.95
N HIS A 106 -15.95 -13.61 -4.99
CA HIS A 106 -15.26 -12.35 -5.29
C HIS A 106 -16.13 -11.18 -4.87
N ILE A 107 -15.55 -10.19 -4.18
CA ILE A 107 -16.26 -9.00 -3.71
C ILE A 107 -15.62 -7.77 -4.34
N TYR A 108 -16.44 -6.94 -4.97
CA TYR A 108 -16.04 -5.76 -5.72
C TYR A 108 -16.57 -4.48 -5.08
N ASN A 109 -15.77 -3.41 -5.07
CA ASN A 109 -16.19 -2.08 -4.61
C ASN A 109 -17.08 -1.36 -5.64
N GLU A 110 -17.57 -0.16 -5.28
CA GLU A 110 -18.37 0.70 -6.18
C GLU A 110 -17.66 1.07 -7.49
N GLU A 111 -16.33 0.95 -7.54
CA GLU A 111 -15.50 1.22 -8.72
C GLU A 111 -15.27 -0.04 -9.58
N GLY A 112 -15.84 -1.18 -9.19
CA GLY A 112 -15.69 -2.47 -9.86
C GLY A 112 -14.34 -3.15 -9.61
N GLU A 113 -13.57 -2.69 -8.61
CA GLU A 113 -12.31 -3.35 -8.22
C GLU A 113 -12.58 -4.47 -7.23
N GLU A 114 -11.99 -5.64 -7.46
CA GLU A 114 -12.02 -6.73 -6.49
C GLU A 114 -11.23 -6.31 -5.24
N VAL A 115 -11.87 -6.38 -4.07
CA VAL A 115 -11.26 -5.98 -2.79
C VAL A 115 -11.02 -7.15 -1.85
N LEU A 116 -11.73 -8.25 -2.06
CA LEU A 116 -11.72 -9.41 -1.17
C LEU A 116 -12.20 -10.65 -1.92
N THR A 117 -11.51 -11.77 -1.73
CA THR A 117 -11.89 -13.09 -2.25
C THR A 117 -12.02 -14.06 -1.09
N TYR A 118 -13.03 -14.91 -1.08
CA TYR A 118 -13.06 -16.12 -0.25
C TYR A 118 -12.94 -17.34 -1.15
N THR A 119 -11.90 -18.15 -0.96
CA THR A 119 -11.73 -19.41 -1.70
C THR A 119 -12.03 -20.58 -0.77
N GLN A 120 -12.91 -21.48 -1.19
CA GLN A 120 -13.29 -22.65 -0.41
C GLN A 120 -12.07 -23.53 -0.11
N GLY A 121 -11.88 -23.87 1.15
CA GLY A 121 -10.73 -24.66 1.63
C GLY A 121 -9.43 -23.86 1.83
N VAL A 122 -9.39 -22.58 1.45
CA VAL A 122 -8.22 -21.71 1.65
C VAL A 122 -8.54 -20.55 2.59
N GLY A 123 -9.68 -19.90 2.44
CA GLY A 123 -10.13 -18.78 3.26
C GLY A 123 -10.10 -17.43 2.55
N TRP A 124 -9.98 -16.35 3.33
CA TRP A 124 -10.05 -14.98 2.85
C TRP A 124 -8.72 -14.48 2.29
N HIS A 125 -8.79 -13.77 1.17
CA HIS A 125 -7.68 -13.10 0.50
C HIS A 125 -8.03 -11.64 0.22
N GLU A 126 -7.27 -10.72 0.80
CA GLU A 126 -7.41 -9.30 0.49
C GLU A 126 -6.79 -8.97 -0.88
N LYS A 127 -7.45 -8.10 -1.63
CA LYS A 127 -6.98 -7.59 -2.93
C LYS A 127 -6.72 -6.09 -2.81
N GLU A 128 -5.52 -5.65 -3.19
CA GLU A 128 -5.13 -4.24 -3.16
C GLU A 128 -5.89 -3.47 -4.25
N THR A 129 -6.44 -2.31 -3.88
CA THR A 129 -7.14 -1.38 -4.77
C THR A 129 -6.19 -0.40 -5.45
N LYS A 130 -6.59 0.17 -6.59
CA LYS A 130 -5.83 1.26 -7.23
C LYS A 130 -5.60 2.45 -6.30
N ALA A 131 -6.56 2.74 -5.41
CA ALA A 131 -6.41 3.79 -4.41
C ALA A 131 -5.25 3.50 -3.45
N GLU A 132 -5.19 2.29 -2.89
CA GLU A 132 -4.08 1.83 -2.02
C GLU A 132 -2.74 1.84 -2.78
N THR A 133 -2.70 1.28 -3.99
CA THR A 133 -1.50 1.28 -4.84
C THR A 133 -1.04 2.71 -5.17
N GLY A 134 -1.97 3.63 -5.38
CA GLY A 134 -1.69 5.05 -5.62
C GLY A 134 -0.98 5.71 -4.44
N VAL A 135 -1.48 5.47 -3.22
CA VAL A 135 -0.85 5.95 -1.97
C VAL A 135 0.54 5.34 -1.80
N HIS A 136 0.67 4.02 -1.97
CA HIS A 136 1.95 3.32 -1.88
C HIS A 136 3.00 3.92 -2.82
N SER A 137 2.63 4.12 -4.09
CA SER A 137 3.51 4.66 -5.12
C SER A 137 3.95 6.09 -4.80
N ALA A 138 3.01 6.97 -4.43
CA ALA A 138 3.29 8.36 -4.11
C ALA A 138 4.25 8.50 -2.92
N LEU A 139 4.00 7.79 -1.82
CA LEU A 139 4.85 7.81 -0.63
C LEU A 139 6.24 7.24 -0.91
N LYS A 140 6.31 6.13 -1.66
CA LYS A 140 7.57 5.47 -2.02
C LYS A 140 8.44 6.36 -2.90
N SER A 141 7.86 7.09 -3.86
CA SER A 141 8.63 7.98 -4.75
C SER A 141 9.35 9.07 -3.97
N VAL A 142 8.64 9.79 -3.10
CA VAL A 142 9.22 10.86 -2.27
C VAL A 142 10.30 10.32 -1.35
N TYR A 143 10.04 9.17 -0.72
CA TYR A 143 11.04 8.53 0.15
C TYR A 143 12.30 8.15 -0.62
N TYR A 144 12.14 7.52 -1.78
CA TYR A 144 13.24 7.05 -2.62
C TYR A 144 14.16 8.22 -3.01
N GLU A 145 13.59 9.30 -3.55
CA GLU A 145 14.34 10.49 -3.94
C GLU A 145 15.11 11.09 -2.75
N ALA A 146 14.41 11.36 -1.64
CA ALA A 146 15.00 11.95 -0.46
C ALA A 146 16.09 11.08 0.19
N TYR A 147 15.90 9.77 0.19
CA TYR A 147 16.87 8.81 0.73
C TYR A 147 18.15 8.80 -0.11
N HIS A 148 18.02 8.71 -1.43
CA HIS A 148 19.17 8.66 -2.33
C HIS A 148 19.95 9.98 -2.36
N ASP A 149 19.25 11.11 -2.33
CA ASP A 149 19.89 12.43 -2.20
C ASP A 149 20.68 12.54 -0.89
N ALA A 150 20.11 12.08 0.22
CA ALA A 150 20.79 12.07 1.52
C ALA A 150 22.02 11.15 1.52
N ARG A 151 21.93 9.95 0.95
CA ARG A 151 23.08 9.02 0.82
C ARG A 151 24.17 9.60 -0.07
N LYS A 152 23.81 10.24 -1.18
CA LYS A 152 24.76 10.91 -2.09
C LYS A 152 25.50 12.02 -1.36
N ALA A 153 24.81 12.88 -0.63
CA ALA A 153 25.41 13.97 0.15
C ALA A 153 26.39 13.46 1.23
N LEU A 154 26.04 12.39 1.93
CA LEU A 154 26.93 11.77 2.94
C LEU A 154 28.21 11.21 2.33
N ASN A 155 28.11 10.58 1.16
CA ASN A 155 29.26 10.02 0.43
C ASN A 155 30.16 11.10 -0.18
N THR A 156 29.61 12.25 -0.57
CA THR A 156 30.42 13.38 -1.05
C THR A 156 31.11 14.12 0.08
N GLY A 157 30.46 14.26 1.25
CA GLY A 157 31.07 14.90 2.42
C GLY A 157 32.25 14.11 2.99
N THR A 158 32.13 12.77 3.03
CA THR A 158 33.23 11.89 3.47
C THR A 158 34.44 11.95 2.53
N ASN A 159 34.25 12.05 1.21
CA ASN A 159 35.38 12.14 0.27
C ASN A 159 36.17 13.46 0.36
N VAL A 160 35.55 14.56 0.79
CA VAL A 160 36.24 15.87 0.91
C VAL A 160 37.13 15.93 2.16
N GLU A 161 36.80 15.21 3.23
CA GLU A 161 37.65 15.13 4.44
C GLU A 161 38.95 14.35 4.21
N PHE A 162 38.97 13.32 3.36
CA PHE A 162 40.18 12.54 3.10
C PHE A 162 41.20 13.21 2.16
N THR A 163 40.81 14.26 1.41
CA THR A 163 41.72 14.91 0.44
C THR A 163 42.54 16.07 1.01
N ASN A 164 42.29 16.48 2.26
CA ASN A 164 42.91 17.68 2.85
C ASN A 164 44.14 17.41 3.75
N GLU A 165 44.57 16.16 3.96
CA GLU A 165 45.72 15.86 4.83
C GLU A 165 47.02 15.44 4.11
N ASN A 166 47.10 15.48 2.77
CA ASN A 166 48.32 14.99 2.10
C ASN A 166 48.79 15.78 0.87
N VAL A 167 48.88 17.10 0.98
CA VAL A 167 49.57 17.94 -0.02
C VAL A 167 50.79 18.62 0.63
N VAL A 168 51.84 17.83 0.90
CA VAL A 168 53.21 18.36 0.88
C VAL A 168 53.81 17.96 -0.46
N VAL A 169 53.69 18.86 -1.43
CA VAL A 169 54.41 18.75 -2.71
C VAL A 169 55.87 19.15 -2.44
N GLN A 170 56.75 18.18 -2.27
CA GLN A 170 58.18 18.40 -2.48
C GLN A 170 58.48 18.19 -3.96
N SER A 171 58.35 19.28 -4.72
CA SER A 171 58.95 19.41 -6.05
C SER A 171 60.46 19.55 -5.88
N ASN A 172 61.23 18.58 -6.39
CA ASN A 172 62.63 18.76 -6.81
C ASN A 172 63.04 17.54 -7.65
N PHE A 173 62.96 17.66 -8.98
CA PHE A 173 63.81 16.88 -9.87
C PHE A 173 64.44 17.83 -10.88
N ASP A 174 65.74 18.02 -10.68
CA ASP A 174 66.65 18.83 -11.47
C ASP A 174 66.73 18.34 -12.92
N MET A 175 66.63 19.28 -13.85
CA MET A 175 66.89 19.09 -15.27
C MET A 175 68.39 19.29 -15.50
N LYS A 176 69.09 18.26 -16.00
CA LYS A 176 70.40 18.44 -16.64
C LYS A 176 70.41 17.76 -18.01
N ALA A 177 70.93 18.55 -18.95
CA ALA A 177 71.03 18.37 -20.39
C ALA A 177 71.86 17.16 -20.82
#